data_AF-K1RIG7-F1
#
_entry.id   AF-K1RIG7-F1
#
_cell.length_a   1.000
_cell.length_b   1.000
_cell.length_c   1.000
_cell.angle_alpha   90.00
_cell.angle_beta   90.00
_cell.angle_gamma   90.00
#
_symmetry.space_group_name_H-M   'P 1'
#
loop_
_entity.id
_entity.type
_entity.pdbx_description
1 polymer ?
#
loop_
_entity_poly.entity_id
_entity_poly.type
_entity_poly.pdbx_seq_one_letter_code
_entity_poly.pdbx_strand_id
1 'polypeptide(L)' 'KLGPGESSRSHSADEFIKISEISDAVAKYRELLDGASI' A
#
# COMPACT_ATOMS: atom_id res chain seq x y z
N LYS A 1 -1.98 1.61 9.84
CA LYS A 1 -1.29 0.89 8.73
C LYS A 1 -1.07 1.90 7.61
N LEU A 2 0.14 1.97 7.04
CA LEU A 2 0.47 2.92 5.95
C LEU A 2 0.79 2.22 4.62
N GLY A 3 0.87 0.89 4.63
CA GLY A 3 1.07 0.08 3.42
C GLY A 3 -0.24 -0.41 2.79
N PRO A 4 -0.19 -0.85 1.52
CA PRO A 4 -1.35 -1.32 0.79
C PRO A 4 -1.88 -2.65 1.34
N GLY A 5 -3.13 -2.97 0.95
CA GLY A 5 -3.80 -4.22 1.30
C GLY A 5 -4.50 -4.22 2.67
N GLU A 6 -5.51 -5.07 2.80
CA GLU A 6 -6.35 -5.19 3.99
C GLU A 6 -5.80 -6.21 4.98
N SER A 7 -5.76 -5.84 6.27
CA SER A 7 -5.26 -6.76 7.31
C SER A 7 -6.15 -7.99 7.51
N SER A 8 -7.43 -7.92 7.11
CA SER A 8 -8.36 -9.05 7.13
C SER A 8 -8.08 -10.10 6.06
N ARG A 9 -7.30 -9.75 5.01
CA ARG A 9 -6.86 -10.72 3.98
C ARG A 9 -5.53 -11.39 4.34
N SER A 10 -4.82 -10.86 5.34
CA SER A 10 -3.57 -11.47 5.81
C SER A 10 -3.85 -12.82 6.49
N HIS A 11 -2.95 -13.79 6.27
CA HIS A 11 -3.07 -15.15 6.81
C HIS A 11 -4.31 -15.91 6.31
N SER A 12 -4.78 -15.60 5.10
CA SER A 12 -5.82 -16.38 4.41
C SER A 12 -5.20 -17.26 3.32
N ALA A 13 -5.85 -18.38 2.97
CA ALA A 13 -5.33 -19.30 1.95
C ALA A 13 -5.25 -18.63 0.56
N ASP A 14 -6.21 -17.75 0.25
CA ASP A 14 -6.29 -16.99 -0.99
C ASP A 14 -5.88 -15.53 -0.76
N GLU A 15 -4.77 -15.31 -0.05
CA GLU A 15 -4.27 -13.96 0.19
C GLU A 15 -3.91 -13.27 -1.14
N PHE A 16 -4.49 -12.08 -1.34
CA PHE A 16 -4.25 -11.27 -2.52
C PHE A 16 -4.24 -9.77 -2.21
N ILE A 17 -3.64 -9.04 -3.14
CA ILE A 17 -3.63 -7.58 -3.16
C ILE A 17 -4.14 -7.10 -4.52
N LYS A 18 -4.94 -6.04 -4.53
CA LYS A 18 -5.45 -5.48 -5.78
C LYS A 18 -4.35 -4.64 -6.43
N ILE A 19 -4.32 -4.65 -7.77
CA ILE A 19 -3.41 -3.77 -8.52
C ILE A 19 -3.64 -2.29 -8.18
N SER A 20 -4.89 -1.89 -7.95
CA SER A 20 -5.24 -0.53 -7.52
C SER A 20 -4.60 -0.19 -6.16
N GLU A 21 -4.58 -1.12 -5.21
CA GLU A 21 -3.98 -0.88 -3.88
C GLU A 21 -2.49 -0.64 -3.99
N ILE A 22 -1.80 -1.35 -4.89
CA ILE A 22 -0.39 -1.12 -5.19
C ILE A 22 -0.20 0.28 -5.81
N SER A 23 -1.00 0.62 -6.82
CA SER A 23 -0.93 1.92 -7.49
C SER A 23 -1.11 3.09 -6.52
N ASP A 24 -2.12 3.01 -5.66
CA ASP A 24 -2.45 4.04 -4.68
C ASP A 24 -1.34 4.19 -3.63
N ALA A 25 -0.78 3.08 -3.16
CA ALA A 25 0.33 3.12 -2.21
C ALA A 25 1.60 3.70 -2.82
N VAL A 26 1.95 3.35 -4.06
CA VAL A 26 3.10 3.96 -4.74
C VAL A 26 2.92 5.47 -4.86
N ALA A 27 1.76 5.94 -5.31
CA ALA A 27 1.47 7.38 -5.40
C ALA A 27 1.61 8.06 -4.03
N LYS A 28 1.03 7.47 -2.98
CA LYS A 28 1.08 8.00 -1.62
C LYS A 28 2.50 8.05 -1.06
N TYR A 29 3.30 7.01 -1.27
CA TYR A 29 4.70 7.03 -0.85
C TYR A 29 5.51 8.08 -1.60
N ARG A 30 5.25 8.27 -2.89
CA ARG A 30 5.88 9.35 -3.66
C ARG A 30 5.52 10.72 -3.11
N GLU A 31 4.25 11.00 -2.84
CA GLU A 31 3.82 12.28 -2.25
C GLU A 31 4.49 12.56 -0.90
N LEU A 32 4.60 11.53 -0.05
CA LEU A 32 5.22 11.66 1.25
C LEU A 32 6.73 11.91 1.15
N LEU A 33 7.41 11.33 0.16
CA LEU A 33 8.85 11.44 -0.02
C LEU A 33 9.25 12.68 -0.83
N ASP A 34 8.49 13.05 -1.86
CA ASP A 34 8.78 14.18 -2.76
C ASP A 34 8.66 15.54 -2.03
N GLY A 35 7.95 15.60 -0.89
CA GLY A 35 7.88 16.78 0.00
C GLY A 35 8.69 16.65 1.30
N ALA A 36 9.29 15.49 1.55
CA ALA A 36 10.12 15.28 2.73
C ALA A 36 11.54 15.79 2.45
N SER A 37 11.99 16.79 3.22
CA SER A 37 13.43 17.09 3.32
C SER A 37 14.07 16.00 4.18
N ILE A 38 14.45 14.89 3.53
CA ILE A 38 15.15 13.75 4.14
C ILE A 38 16.66 13.94 4.11
#